data_AF-A0A1A9GE08-F1
#
_entry.id   AF-A0A1A9GE08-F1
#
_cell.length_a   1.000
_cell.length_b   1.000
_cell.length_c   1.000
_cell.angle_alpha   90.00
_cell.angle_beta   90.00
_cell.angle_gamma   90.00
#
_symmetry.space_group_name_H-M   'P 1'
#
loop_
_entity.id
_entity.type
_entity.pdbx_description
1 polymer ?
#
loop_
_entity_poly.entity_id
_entity_poly.type
_entity_poly.pdbx_seq_one_letter_code
_entity_poly.pdbx_strand_id
1 'polypeptide(L)'
;MTHVESNDPDEFIDDRDPKRAAWETEVHLPTRATPEFISAALLHLIENKIEFGIFYEGDKVVIAYEFGNDPYVPSMWSDRSWRIGHEPFYGDDDD
;
A
#
# COMPACT_ATOMS: atom_id res chain seq x y z
N MET A 1 -32.76 -24.31 -24.96
CA MET A 1 -32.43 -22.88 -25.01
C MET A 1 -31.12 -22.73 -24.28
N THR A 2 -30.03 -22.59 -25.01
CA THR A 2 -28.67 -22.48 -24.48
C THR A 2 -28.52 -21.09 -23.84
N HIS A 3 -28.28 -21.04 -22.53
CA HIS A 3 -27.95 -19.80 -21.85
C HIS A 3 -26.47 -19.53 -22.11
N VAL A 4 -26.20 -18.43 -22.80
CA VAL A 4 -24.87 -17.95 -23.17
C VAL A 4 -24.20 -17.39 -21.91
N GLU A 5 -23.10 -18.01 -21.51
CA GLU A 5 -22.15 -17.45 -20.55
C GLU A 5 -21.50 -16.23 -21.18
N SER A 6 -21.91 -15.03 -20.75
CA SER A 6 -21.14 -13.80 -20.99
C SER A 6 -19.95 -13.81 -20.03
N ASN A 7 -18.83 -14.40 -20.46
CA ASN A 7 -17.54 -14.14 -19.85
C ASN A 7 -16.97 -12.89 -20.53
N ASP A 8 -17.23 -11.72 -19.95
CA ASP A 8 -16.51 -10.50 -20.28
C ASP A 8 -15.06 -10.67 -19.80
N PRO A 9 -14.05 -10.66 -20.70
CA PRO A 9 -12.67 -10.99 -20.35
C PRO A 9 -11.91 -9.86 -19.64
N ASP A 10 -12.58 -8.75 -19.30
CA ASP A 10 -11.98 -7.54 -18.72
C ASP A 10 -12.55 -7.18 -17.33
N GLU A 11 -13.28 -8.10 -16.67
CA GLU A 11 -13.61 -7.92 -15.26
C GLU A 11 -12.33 -8.16 -14.43
N PHE A 12 -11.76 -7.10 -13.87
CA PHE A 12 -10.64 -7.21 -12.94
C PHE A 12 -11.13 -7.95 -11.70
N ILE A 13 -10.95 -9.27 -11.69
CA ILE A 13 -11.25 -10.08 -10.51
C ILE A 13 -10.18 -9.76 -9.48
N ASP A 14 -10.59 -8.98 -8.48
CA ASP A 14 -9.78 -8.72 -7.30
C ASP A 14 -9.75 -9.99 -6.43
N ASP A 15 -8.72 -10.82 -6.61
CA ASP A 15 -8.49 -12.06 -5.85
C ASP A 15 -8.13 -11.80 -4.36
N ARG A 16 -8.13 -10.54 -3.89
CA ARG A 16 -7.86 -10.22 -2.48
C ARG A 16 -9.03 -10.63 -1.58
N ASP A 17 -8.73 -10.84 -0.29
CA ASP A 17 -9.76 -11.05 0.73
C ASP A 17 -10.78 -9.89 0.69
N PRO A 18 -12.10 -10.13 0.85
CA PRO A 18 -13.12 -9.08 0.77
C PRO A 18 -12.87 -7.88 1.71
N LYS A 19 -12.15 -8.08 2.82
CA LYS A 19 -11.77 -6.99 3.74
C LYS A 19 -10.62 -6.13 3.21
N ARG A 20 -9.80 -6.69 2.33
CA ARG A 20 -8.72 -6.01 1.61
C ARG A 20 -9.25 -5.29 0.37
N ALA A 21 -10.20 -5.90 -0.34
CA ALA A 21 -10.88 -5.29 -1.48
C ALA A 21 -11.66 -3.99 -1.13
N ALA A 22 -11.96 -3.77 0.15
CA ALA A 22 -12.54 -2.52 0.64
C ALA A 22 -11.56 -1.33 0.59
N TRP A 23 -10.26 -1.57 0.41
CA TRP A 23 -9.23 -0.55 0.35
C TRP A 23 -8.80 -0.28 -1.09
N GLU A 24 -8.54 0.99 -1.39
CA GLU A 24 -8.14 1.44 -2.72
C GLU A 24 -6.68 1.11 -3.03
N THR A 25 -5.79 1.23 -2.04
CA THR A 25 -4.35 1.04 -2.21
C THR A 25 -3.74 0.20 -1.09
N GLU A 26 -2.63 -0.46 -1.39
CA GLU A 26 -1.87 -1.28 -0.45
C GLU A 26 -0.37 -1.11 -0.65
N VAL A 27 0.38 -1.11 0.46
CA VAL A 27 1.83 -1.26 0.44
C VAL A 27 2.24 -2.57 1.11
N HIS A 28 3.03 -3.36 0.39
CA HIS A 28 3.55 -4.64 0.86
C HIS A 28 4.95 -4.41 1.41
N LEU A 29 5.09 -4.46 2.73
CA LEU A 29 6.38 -4.27 3.39
C LEU A 29 7.34 -5.42 3.07
N PRO A 30 8.67 -5.17 3.09
CA PRO A 30 9.63 -6.22 2.87
C PRO A 30 9.54 -7.24 4.01
N THR A 31 9.71 -8.53 3.71
CA THR A 31 9.74 -9.63 4.72
C THR A 31 10.66 -9.33 5.91
N ARG A 32 11.74 -8.56 5.68
CA ARG A 32 12.74 -8.20 6.68
C ARG A 32 12.48 -6.84 7.35
N ALA A 33 11.29 -6.26 7.18
CA ALA A 33 10.90 -5.05 7.90
C ALA A 33 10.99 -5.34 9.40
N THR A 34 11.75 -4.51 10.13
CA THR A 34 11.91 -4.73 11.56
C THR A 34 10.64 -4.27 12.30
N PRO A 35 10.35 -4.84 13.48
CA PRO A 35 9.23 -4.39 14.30
C PRO A 35 9.27 -2.88 14.60
N GLU A 36 10.47 -2.30 14.73
CA GLU A 36 10.66 -0.87 14.98
C GLU A 36 10.23 -0.03 13.77
N PHE A 37 10.59 -0.46 12.56
CA PHE A 37 10.16 0.22 11.34
C PHE A 37 8.64 0.16 11.16
N ILE A 38 8.04 -1.01 11.37
CA ILE A 38 6.59 -1.19 11.29
C ILE A 38 5.90 -0.30 12.33
N SER A 39 6.38 -0.30 13.57
CA SER A 39 5.82 0.53 14.64
C SER A 39 5.90 2.01 14.32
N ALA A 40 7.04 2.48 13.80
CA ALA A 40 7.21 3.86 13.38
C ALA A 40 6.26 4.26 12.24
N ALA A 41 6.08 3.37 11.25
CA ALA A 41 5.13 3.60 10.15
C ALA A 41 3.69 3.75 10.66
N LEU A 42 3.26 2.84 11.54
CA LEU A 42 1.90 2.89 12.10
C LEU A 42 1.69 4.13 12.98
N LEU A 43 2.69 4.49 13.79
CA LEU A 43 2.63 5.74 14.58
C LEU A 43 2.48 6.95 13.68
N HIS A 44 3.24 7.01 12.58
CA HIS A 44 3.15 8.12 11.63
C HIS A 44 1.75 8.23 10.99
N LEU A 45 1.12 7.12 10.63
CA LEU A 45 -0.25 7.12 10.11
C LEU A 45 -1.26 7.63 11.15
N ILE A 46 -1.11 7.19 12.41
CA ILE A 46 -1.97 7.64 13.52
C ILE A 46 -1.80 9.15 13.76
N GLU A 47 -0.56 9.65 13.80
CA GLU A 47 -0.25 11.07 14.01
C GLU A 47 -0.88 11.96 12.92
N ASN A 48 -0.90 11.47 11.68
CA ASN A 48 -1.50 12.16 10.53
C ASN A 48 -3.00 11.86 10.35
N LYS A 49 -3.61 11.08 11.26
CA LYS A 49 -5.04 10.68 11.22
C LYS A 49 -5.45 9.99 9.92
N ILE A 50 -4.55 9.18 9.37
CA ILE A 50 -4.80 8.39 8.17
C ILE A 50 -5.57 7.14 8.57
N GLU A 51 -6.64 6.82 7.85
CA GLU A 51 -7.34 5.54 8.00
C GLU A 51 -6.53 4.44 7.31
N PHE A 52 -6.31 3.33 8.00
CA PHE A 52 -5.51 2.23 7.48
C PHE A 52 -6.00 0.86 7.95
N GLY A 53 -5.71 -0.16 7.14
CA GLY A 53 -5.84 -1.57 7.47
C GLY A 53 -4.46 -2.22 7.60
N ILE A 54 -4.33 -3.20 8.51
CA ILE A 54 -3.11 -4.01 8.63
C ILE A 54 -3.48 -5.47 8.41
N PHE A 55 -2.75 -6.12 7.49
CA PHE A 55 -2.96 -7.51 7.13
C PHE A 55 -1.63 -8.27 7.11
N TYR A 56 -1.72 -9.59 7.21
CA TYR A 56 -0.62 -10.50 6.94
C TYR A 56 -0.86 -11.20 5.61
N GLU A 57 0.13 -11.16 4.73
CA GLU A 57 0.15 -11.91 3.48
C GLU A 57 1.42 -12.76 3.45
N GLY A 58 1.27 -14.05 3.80
CA GLY A 58 2.39 -14.95 4.01
C GLY A 58 3.29 -14.46 5.15
N ASP A 59 4.51 -14.05 4.81
CA ASP A 59 5.56 -13.54 5.68
C ASP A 59 5.69 -12.00 5.64
N LYS A 60 4.78 -11.32 4.94
CA LYS A 60 4.80 -9.87 4.77
C LYS A 60 3.67 -9.22 5.53
N VAL A 61 3.95 -8.02 6.04
CA VAL A 61 2.93 -7.10 6.54
C VAL A 61 2.46 -6.23 5.38
N VAL A 62 1.15 -6.13 5.22
CA VAL A 62 0.52 -5.26 4.23
C VAL A 62 -0.19 -4.14 4.98
N ILE A 63 0.06 -2.90 4.58
CA ILE A 63 -0.66 -1.73 5.06
C ILE A 63 -1.57 -1.28 3.92
N ALA A 64 -2.88 -1.33 4.13
CA ALA A 64 -3.87 -0.84 3.19
C ALA A 64 -4.34 0.56 3.59
N TYR A 65 -4.65 1.40 2.61
CA TYR A 65 -4.99 2.80 2.81
C TYR A 65 -5.86 3.34 1.65
N GLU A 66 -6.51 4.49 1.87
CA GLU A 66 -7.25 5.21 0.83
C GLU A 66 -6.31 5.98 -0.11
N PHE A 67 -6.66 6.05 -1.38
CA PHE A 67 -5.85 6.71 -2.41
C PHE A 67 -5.55 8.18 -2.05
N GLY A 68 -4.32 8.63 -2.32
CA GLY A 68 -3.87 9.99 -1.99
C GLY A 68 -3.18 10.12 -0.64
N ASN A 69 -3.17 9.07 0.19
CA ASN A 69 -2.38 9.01 1.42
C ASN A 69 -0.94 8.47 1.21
N ASP A 70 -0.52 8.29 -0.03
CA ASP A 70 0.82 7.89 -0.45
C ASP A 70 1.97 8.67 0.26
N PRO A 71 1.83 9.98 0.55
CA PRO A 71 2.86 10.74 1.28
C PRO A 71 3.06 10.34 2.74
N TYR A 72 2.17 9.53 3.33
CA TYR A 72 2.19 9.16 4.74
C TYR A 72 2.51 7.68 4.99
N VAL A 73 2.46 6.85 3.95
CA VAL A 73 2.72 5.41 4.07
C VAL A 73 4.18 5.09 3.77
N PRO A 74 4.68 3.91 4.19
CA PRO A 74 5.98 3.44 3.76
C PRO A 74 6.10 3.37 2.24
N SER A 75 7.26 3.72 1.70
CA SER A 75 7.57 3.56 0.29
C SER A 75 9.04 3.16 0.11
N MET A 76 9.33 2.52 -1.02
CA MET A 76 10.70 2.20 -1.42
C MET A 76 11.24 3.36 -2.26
N TRP A 77 12.27 4.02 -1.76
CA TRP A 77 12.93 5.15 -2.41
C TRP A 77 13.88 4.69 -3.52
N SER A 78 14.37 5.61 -4.35
CA SER A 78 15.23 5.31 -5.50
C SER A 78 16.55 4.64 -5.11
N ASP A 79 17.03 4.88 -3.89
CA ASP A 79 18.20 4.22 -3.30
C ASP A 79 17.93 2.77 -2.83
N ARG A 80 16.73 2.25 -3.06
CA ARG A 80 16.23 0.94 -2.62
C ARG A 80 16.11 0.80 -1.10
N SER A 81 16.14 1.91 -0.37
CA SER A 81 15.83 1.92 1.07
C SER A 81 14.32 2.11 1.28
N TRP A 82 13.79 1.40 2.28
CA TRP A 82 12.42 1.60 2.74
C TRP A 82 12.38 2.74 3.74
N ARG A 83 11.50 3.71 3.51
CA ARG A 83 11.30 4.86 4.39
C ARG A 83 9.82 5.17 4.52
N ILE A 84 9.47 6.00 5.49
CA ILE A 84 8.10 6.45 5.70
C ILE A 84 7.91 7.73 4.88
N GLY A 85 6.85 7.77 4.08
CA GLY A 85 6.48 8.87 3.20
C GLY A 85 7.18 8.86 1.84
N HIS A 86 6.95 9.92 1.08
CA HIS A 86 7.47 10.07 -0.28
C HIS A 86 8.95 10.45 -0.31
N GLU A 87 9.66 9.94 -1.32
CA GLU A 87 11.00 10.42 -1.64
C GLU A 87 10.93 11.91 -2.04
N PRO A 88 11.72 12.78 -1.40
CA PRO A 88 11.77 14.18 -1.81
C PRO A 88 12.33 14.28 -3.23
N PHE A 89 11.60 14.96 -4.11
CA PHE A 89 12.13 15.34 -5.40
C PHE A 89 13.15 16.46 -5.18
N TYR A 90 14.43 16.14 -5.31
CA TYR A 90 15.44 17.17 -5.52
C TYR A 90 15.27 17.67 -6.96
N GLY A 91 14.39 18.65 -7.13
CA GLY A 91 14.48 19.52 -8.30
C GLY A 91 15.82 20.25 -8.20
N ASP A 92 16.60 20.24 -9.28
CA ASP A 92 17.60 21.27 -9.51
C ASP A 92 16.81 22.60 -9.53
N ASP A 93 16.74 23.29 -8.38
CA ASP A 93 16.36 24.71 -8.31
C ASP A 93 17.50 25.52 -8.94
N ASP A 94 17.62 25.44 -10.26
CA ASP A 94 18.41 26.32 -11.11
C ASP A 94 17.45 26.88 -12.19
N ASP A 95 16.66 27.90 -11.82
CA ASP A 95 16.21 29.00 -12.70
C ASP A 95 15.95 30.28 -11.89
#